data_AF-A0A841U180-F1
#
_entry.id   AF-A0A841U180-F1
#
_cell.length_a   1.000
_cell.length_b   1.000
_cell.length_c   1.000
_cell.angle_alpha   90.00
_cell.angle_beta   90.00
_cell.angle_gamma   90.00
#
_symmetry.space_group_name_H-M   'P 1'
#
loop_
_entity.id
_entity.type
_entity.pdbx_description
1 polymer ?
#
loop_
_entity_poly.entity_id
_entity_poly.type
_entity_poly.pdbx_seq_one_letter_code
_entity_poly.pdbx_strand_id
1 'polypeptide(L)'
;MKLVISRLIAILLLVIPGLLAAYGFLLMKDALFDYFAQLGNVELPTPKFAWLDFALGFVLFLVGVGFIGGWIFFRDRKHNYLSSRFRPKRPRPPRATNGNGGPAE
;
A
#
# COMPACT_ATOMS: atom_id res chain seq x y z
N MET A 1 23.92 15.35 -6.64
CA MET A 1 23.96 13.96 -7.17
C MET A 1 23.64 12.90 -6.11
N LYS A 2 24.22 12.97 -4.90
CA LYS A 2 23.95 12.00 -3.79
C LYS A 2 22.46 11.77 -3.47
N LEU A 3 21.63 12.82 -3.53
CA LEU A 3 20.17 12.71 -3.31
C LEU A 3 19.42 11.94 -4.40
N VAL A 4 19.85 12.02 -5.66
CA VAL A 4 19.22 11.29 -6.77
C VAL A 4 19.54 9.81 -6.65
N ILE A 5 20.79 9.47 -6.34
CA ILE A 5 21.23 8.08 -6.12
C ILE A 5 20.48 7.47 -4.93
N SER A 6 20.34 8.19 -3.81
CA SER A 6 19.57 7.71 -2.65
C SER A 6 18.09 7.45 -2.97
N ARG A 7 17.46 8.30 -3.79
CA ARG A 7 16.08 8.07 -4.26
C ARG A 7 15.97 6.83 -5.16
N LEU A 8 16.94 6.64 -6.04
CA LEU A 8 16.99 5.48 -6.94
C LEU A 8 17.13 4.17 -6.14
N ILE A 9 18.02 4.14 -5.15
CA ILE A 9 18.22 3.00 -4.25
C ILE A 9 16.93 2.68 -3.48
N ALA A 10 16.23 3.71 -2.98
CA ALA A 10 14.96 3.51 -2.27
C ALA A 10 13.87 2.89 -3.17
N ILE A 11 13.83 3.26 -4.45
CA ILE A 11 12.92 2.65 -5.43
C ILE A 11 13.36 1.23 -5.76
N LEU A 12 14.67 0.98 -5.89
CA LEU A 12 15.20 -0.37 -6.10
C LEU A 12 14.87 -1.32 -4.94
N LEU A 13 14.92 -0.82 -3.70
CA LEU A 13 14.50 -1.60 -2.53
C LEU A 13 13.01 -1.94 -2.54
N LEU A 14 12.16 -1.08 -3.12
CA LEU A 14 10.73 -1.35 -3.34
C LEU A 14 10.47 -2.42 -4.42
N VAL A 15 11.45 -2.75 -5.27
CA VAL A 15 11.29 -3.80 -6.28
C VAL A 15 11.15 -5.17 -5.62
N ILE A 16 11.88 -5.43 -4.52
CA ILE A 16 11.84 -6.72 -3.80
C ILE A 16 10.42 -7.11 -3.37
N PRO A 17 9.68 -6.27 -2.61
CA PRO A 17 8.29 -6.59 -2.27
C PRO A 17 7.36 -6.60 -3.49
N GLY A 18 7.69 -5.85 -4.56
CA GLY A 18 6.97 -5.90 -5.83
C GLY A 18 7.09 -7.26 -6.53
N LEU A 19 8.30 -7.83 -6.55
CA LEU A 19 8.56 -9.16 -7.09
C LEU A 19 7.89 -10.24 -6.24
N LEU A 20 7.89 -10.10 -4.91
CA LEU A 20 7.16 -11.00 -4.01
C LEU A 20 5.65 -10.96 -4.31
N ALA A 21 5.08 -9.77 -4.53
CA ALA A 21 3.69 -9.65 -4.91
C ALA A 21 3.39 -10.34 -6.25
N ALA A 22 4.22 -10.08 -7.27
CA ALA A 22 4.07 -10.70 -8.58
C ALA A 22 4.16 -12.24 -8.49
N TYR A 23 5.14 -12.76 -7.74
CA TYR A 23 5.30 -14.20 -7.52
C TYR A 23 4.11 -14.82 -6.79
N GLY A 24 3.60 -14.16 -5.75
CA GLY A 24 2.38 -14.60 -5.05
C GLY A 24 1.16 -14.65 -5.99
N PHE A 25 1.04 -13.66 -6.89
CA PHE A 25 -0.02 -13.66 -7.91
C PHE A 25 0.13 -14.81 -8.93
N LEU A 26 1.36 -15.15 -9.33
CA LEU A 26 1.62 -16.30 -10.21
C LEU A 26 1.14 -17.60 -9.55
N LEU A 27 1.52 -17.84 -8.29
CA LEU A 27 1.05 -19.00 -7.51
C LEU A 27 -0.48 -19.11 -7.46
N MET A 28 -1.16 -17.98 -7.23
CA MET A 28 -2.63 -17.95 -7.24
C MET A 28 -3.21 -18.25 -8.62
N LYS A 29 -2.63 -17.70 -9.69
CA LYS A 29 -3.09 -17.98 -11.05
C LYS A 29 -2.91 -19.47 -11.35
N ASP A 30 -1.75 -20.02 -11.04
CA ASP A 30 -1.42 -21.40 -11.39
C ASP A 30 -2.36 -22.37 -10.67
N ALA A 31 -2.61 -22.16 -9.37
CA ALA A 31 -3.60 -22.93 -8.63
C ALA A 31 -5.03 -22.84 -9.21
N LEU A 32 -5.44 -21.67 -9.71
CA LEU A 32 -6.75 -21.49 -10.36
C LEU A 32 -6.80 -22.16 -11.74
N PHE A 33 -5.79 -21.94 -12.57
CA PHE A 33 -5.71 -22.49 -13.93
C PHE A 33 -5.65 -24.02 -13.89
N ASP A 34 -4.87 -24.61 -12.99
CA ASP A 34 -4.79 -26.06 -12.84
C ASP A 34 -6.13 -26.66 -12.42
N TYR A 35 -6.85 -25.99 -11.52
CA TYR A 35 -8.19 -26.44 -11.11
C TYR A 35 -9.20 -26.39 -12.26
N PHE A 36 -9.22 -25.30 -13.03
CA PHE A 36 -10.11 -25.18 -14.20
C PHE A 36 -9.72 -26.14 -15.33
N ALA A 37 -8.44 -26.37 -15.55
CA ALA A 37 -7.95 -27.34 -16.53
C ALA A 37 -8.35 -28.78 -16.15
N GLN A 38 -8.29 -29.13 -14.86
CA GLN A 38 -8.71 -30.45 -14.37
C GLN A 38 -10.23 -30.67 -14.48
N LEU A 39 -11.05 -29.62 -14.31
CA LEU A 39 -12.51 -29.71 -14.49
C LEU A 39 -12.94 -30.10 -15.90
N GLY A 40 -12.13 -29.78 -16.92
CA GLY A 40 -12.40 -30.13 -18.31
C GLY A 40 -11.87 -31.50 -18.74
N ASN A 41 -11.11 -32.19 -17.89
CA ASN A 41 -10.43 -33.45 -18.23
C ASN A 41 -11.27 -34.66 -17.81
N VAL A 42 -11.49 -35.58 -18.75
CA VAL A 42 -12.30 -36.80 -18.56
C VAL A 42 -11.58 -37.85 -17.69
N GLU A 43 -10.26 -37.76 -17.55
CA GLU A 43 -9.43 -38.74 -16.83
C GLU A 43 -9.35 -38.51 -15.30
N LEU A 44 -9.75 -37.34 -14.78
CA LEU A 44 -9.65 -37.00 -13.35
C LEU A 44 -11.04 -36.66 -12.77
N PRO A 45 -11.77 -37.64 -12.20
CA PRO A 45 -13.15 -37.44 -11.73
C PRO A 45 -13.27 -36.51 -10.50
N THR A 46 -12.16 -36.26 -9.79
CA THR A 46 -12.12 -35.42 -8.58
C THR A 46 -10.99 -34.40 -8.67
N PRO A 47 -11.23 -33.22 -9.27
CA PRO A 47 -10.26 -32.13 -9.27
C PRO A 47 -10.01 -31.66 -7.82
N LYS A 48 -8.74 -31.55 -7.44
CA LYS A 48 -8.33 -31.13 -6.09
C LYS A 48 -7.78 -29.71 -6.18
N PHE A 49 -8.44 -28.76 -5.53
CA PHE A 49 -7.95 -27.39 -5.50
C PHE A 49 -6.68 -27.28 -4.63
N ALA A 50 -5.63 -26.65 -5.15
CA ALA A 50 -4.38 -26.42 -4.45
C ALA A 50 -4.52 -25.28 -3.43
N TRP A 51 -5.31 -25.51 -2.37
CA TRP A 51 -5.60 -24.53 -1.33
C TRP A 51 -4.35 -23.97 -0.66
N LEU A 52 -3.32 -24.80 -0.47
CA LEU A 52 -2.07 -24.40 0.18
C LEU A 52 -1.28 -23.42 -0.68
N ASP A 53 -1.10 -23.72 -1.97
CA ASP A 53 -0.38 -22.84 -2.90
C ASP A 53 -1.16 -21.54 -3.15
N PHE A 54 -2.48 -21.63 -3.24
CA PHE A 54 -3.34 -20.46 -3.34
C PHE A 54 -3.26 -19.57 -2.08
N ALA A 55 -3.37 -20.15 -0.89
CA ALA A 55 -3.29 -19.40 0.36
C ALA A 55 -1.90 -18.78 0.57
N LEU A 56 -0.83 -19.53 0.26
CA LEU A 56 0.54 -19.03 0.31
C LEU A 56 0.74 -17.86 -0.67
N GLY A 57 0.29 -18.03 -1.92
CA GLY A 57 0.32 -16.99 -2.94
C GLY A 57 -0.47 -15.75 -2.53
N PHE A 58 -1.66 -15.94 -1.94
CA PHE A 58 -2.50 -14.85 -1.44
C PHE A 58 -1.85 -14.06 -0.31
N VAL A 59 -1.22 -14.75 0.66
CA VAL A 59 -0.49 -14.09 1.75
C VAL A 59 0.72 -13.34 1.19
N LEU A 60 1.52 -13.94 0.31
CA LEU A 60 2.66 -13.26 -0.32
C LEU A 60 2.22 -12.02 -1.11
N PHE A 61 1.11 -12.13 -1.85
CA PHE A 61 0.55 -11.03 -2.62
C PHE A 61 0.10 -9.88 -1.73
N LEU A 62 -0.69 -10.16 -0.69
CA LEU A 62 -1.18 -9.14 0.24
C LEU A 62 -0.03 -8.49 1.01
N VAL A 63 0.96 -9.26 1.44
CA VAL A 63 2.14 -8.71 2.12
C VAL A 63 2.93 -7.81 1.18
N GLY A 64 3.17 -8.24 -0.07
CA GLY A 64 3.91 -7.45 -1.05
C GLY A 64 3.19 -6.14 -1.41
N VAL A 65 1.92 -6.22 -1.78
CA VAL A 65 1.11 -5.03 -2.13
C VAL A 65 0.89 -4.14 -0.91
N GLY A 66 0.59 -4.73 0.25
CA GLY A 66 0.39 -4.00 1.50
C GLY A 66 1.65 -3.28 1.96
N PHE A 67 2.83 -3.90 1.81
CA PHE A 67 4.10 -3.26 2.09
C PHE A 67 4.35 -2.05 1.18
N ILE A 68 4.14 -2.20 -0.13
CA ILE A 68 4.30 -1.10 -1.10
C ILE A 68 3.33 0.03 -0.79
N GLY A 69 2.04 -0.28 -0.58
CA GLY A 69 1.01 0.71 -0.24
C GLY A 69 1.30 1.43 1.08
N GLY A 70 1.70 0.68 2.11
CA GLY A 70 2.08 1.22 3.41
C GLY A 70 3.33 2.12 3.34
N TRP A 71 4.33 1.71 2.58
CA TRP A 71 5.53 2.51 2.34
C TRP A 71 5.22 3.80 1.57
N ILE A 72 4.39 3.72 0.51
CA ILE A 72 3.93 4.90 -0.24
C ILE A 72 3.20 5.85 0.70
N PHE A 73 2.27 5.36 1.53
CA PHE A 73 1.53 6.18 2.48
C PHE A 73 2.44 6.86 3.50
N PHE A 74 3.41 6.13 4.08
CA PHE A 74 4.38 6.68 5.01
C PHE A 74 5.28 7.74 4.36
N ARG A 75 5.74 7.47 3.14
CA ARG A 75 6.55 8.41 2.35
C ARG A 75 5.77 9.68 2.02
N ASP A 76 4.50 9.55 1.62
CA ASP A 76 3.66 10.66 1.19
C ASP A 76 3.23 11.56 2.36
N ARG A 77 3.01 10.96 3.53
CA ARG A 77 2.74 11.68 4.78
C ARG A 77 3.86 12.66 5.15
N LYS A 78 5.13 12.32 4.92
CA LYS A 78 6.27 13.20 5.21
C LYS A 78 6.39 14.40 4.28
N HIS A 79 5.84 14.32 3.06
CA HIS A 79 5.95 15.39 2.06
C HIS A 79 4.68 16.26 1.94
N ASN A 80 3.69 16.07 2.82
CA ASN A 80 2.52 16.95 2.94
C ASN A 80 1.65 17.02 1.66
N TYR A 81 1.72 15.98 0.81
CA TYR A 81 0.87 15.76 -0.37
C TYR A 81 -0.50 15.18 -0.02
N LEU A 82 -0.73 14.83 1.26
CA LEU A 82 -2.04 14.45 1.76
C LEU A 82 -3.02 15.61 1.64
N SER A 83 -4.25 15.31 1.23
CA SER A 83 -5.32 16.29 1.06
C SER A 83 -5.57 17.09 2.36
N SER A 84 -6.10 18.31 2.22
CA SER A 84 -6.39 19.24 3.34
C SER A 84 -7.19 18.60 4.49
N ARG A 85 -7.94 17.51 4.24
CA ARG A 85 -8.68 16.75 5.25
C ARG A 85 -7.81 16.01 6.27
N PHE A 86 -6.57 15.63 5.92
CA PHE A 86 -5.66 14.93 6.83
C PHE A 86 -4.65 15.86 7.52
N ARG A 87 -4.73 17.17 7.28
CA ARG A 87 -3.87 18.15 7.95
C ARG A 87 -4.41 18.45 9.35
N PRO A 88 -3.57 18.49 10.40
CA PRO A 88 -3.99 18.99 11.70
C PRO A 88 -4.48 20.43 11.53
N LYS A 89 -5.71 20.72 11.99
CA LYS A 89 -6.28 22.08 11.96
C LYS A 89 -5.31 23.00 12.71
N ARG A 90 -4.76 24.01 12.03
CA ARG A 90 -4.01 25.07 12.70
C ARG A 90 -4.93 25.71 13.76
N PRO A 91 -4.45 25.91 15.00
CA PRO A 91 -5.21 26.66 15.99
C PRO A 91 -5.55 28.04 15.41
N ARG A 92 -6.79 28.49 15.56
CA ARG A 92 -7.16 29.85 15.17
C ARG A 92 -6.28 30.83 15.96
N PRO A 93 -5.70 31.87 15.33
CA PRO A 93 -4.94 32.87 16.06
C PRO A 93 -5.85 33.52 17.11
N PRO A 94 -5.29 33.90 18.29
CA PRO A 94 -6.06 34.59 19.33
C PRO A 94 -6.71 35.84 18.75
N ARG A 95 -8.00 36.04 19.07
CA ARG A 95 -8.74 37.23 18.66
C ARG A 95 -8.02 38.46 19.22
N ALA A 96 -7.59 39.37 18.34
CA ALA A 96 -7.04 40.65 18.77
C ALA A 96 -8.10 41.38 19.60
N THR A 97 -7.88 41.47 20.91
CA THR A 97 -8.68 42.33 21.77
C THR A 97 -8.19 43.75 21.51
N ASN A 98 -8.93 44.50 20.70
CA ASN A 98 -8.64 45.92 20.52
C ASN A 98 -8.98 46.60 21.85
N GLY A 99 -7.93 46.93 22.61
CA GLY A 99 -8.02 47.71 23.84
C GLY A 99 -8.40 49.13 23.51
N ASN A 100 -9.71 49.37 23.33
CA ASN A 100 -10.29 50.71 23.36
C ASN A 100 -11.01 50.88 24.72
N GLY A 101 -10.22 50.83 25.79
CA GLY A 101 -10.61 51.38 27.08
C GLY A 101 -10.13 52.83 27.13
N GLY A 102 -10.82 53.72 26.41
CA GLY A 102 -10.64 55.16 26.62
C GLY A 102 -11.16 55.51 28.02
N PRO A 103 -10.50 56.41 28.77
CA PRO A 103 -11.02 56.85 30.06
C PRO A 103 -12.35 57.57 29.83
N ALA A 104 -13.42 57.03 30.41
CA ALA A 104 -14.63 57.81 30.62
C ALA A 104 -14.35 58.75 31.79
N GLU A 105 -14.16 60.03 31.44
CA GLU A 105 -14.33 61.25 32.24
C GLU A 105 -13.41 61.48 33.45
#